data_AF-A0A7R8NDH2-F1
#
_entry.id   AF-A0A7R8NDH2-F1
#
_cell.length_a   1.000
_cell.length_b   1.000
_cell.length_c   1.000
_cell.angle_alpha   90.00
_cell.angle_beta   90.00
_cell.angle_gamma   90.00
#
_symmetry.space_group_name_H-M   'P 1'
#
loop_
_entity.id
_entity.type
_entity.pdbx_description
1 polymer ?
#
loop_
_entity_poly.entity_id
_entity_poly.type
_entity_poly.pdbx_seq_one_letter_code
_entity_poly.pdbx_strand_id
1 'polypeptide(L)'
;MTVTDTPPAPTMLRTATGREATGWVAAHCRRAPWLTFSTVLTTVAGAALQVVPVLLLGRVVDGVVGGESRSVLVTVGVLMGAAALFGAAATAASTYLIGRLGAELLAQLRESAVRAVLGMPSARVEQVGRGDVLSRVGDDVAVLSKGIRQAIPTVFSAGVLVAIATLGMFGLDWRLGLAGACALPAYALALRWYLPRSAPLYRKQRIAQADRAQALISGLNGIDTVRAYRLEGDVREKVTAESWRVRNLGVEVFRFFGRFVGRENRAEFIGLVLILVVGYALLEADAATLGEVSAAPLMFHRLFTPLGAIMFTFDEAQKSGASLTRLVGVLGEPAEERLVGDASVARAEAVPYAVTVEELTFSYPDTEEPVLRNVNLAIPAGGSLALVGATGAGKSTLAALIAGIGTPQSGTVRIGSWDLAGLDEAAARSLVSILTQETHVFSGPLADDLRLAAPEASDEQLMEALRTVGADGWVELLPGGLHAPVGEGGERLDVTKVAQVALARLVLSRSPVVVLDESTAEAGSEGAAELERAVLAACAGRTTLFVAHRLTQAMAADRIAVLDAGRVVEEGTHEELVALGGMYARLWRAWREGS
;
A
#
# COMPACT_ATOMS: atom_id res chain seq x y z
N MET A 1 -30.59 10.36 -26.77
CA MET A 1 -29.32 9.70 -26.39
C MET A 1 -29.20 9.81 -24.89
N THR A 2 -29.29 8.68 -24.21
CA THR A 2 -29.24 8.56 -22.75
C THR A 2 -27.83 8.87 -22.27
N VAL A 3 -27.68 10.00 -21.59
CA VAL A 3 -26.50 10.34 -20.80
C VAL A 3 -26.41 9.29 -19.70
N THR A 4 -25.42 8.41 -19.78
CA THR A 4 -25.09 7.49 -18.69
C THR A 4 -24.46 8.33 -17.58
N ASP A 5 -25.28 8.71 -16.59
CA ASP A 5 -24.85 9.19 -15.28
C ASP A 5 -24.02 8.10 -14.62
N THR A 6 -22.71 8.13 -14.89
CA THR A 6 -21.74 7.31 -14.19
C THR A 6 -21.25 8.18 -13.04
N PRO A 7 -21.52 7.82 -11.77
CA PRO A 7 -21.11 8.63 -10.64
C PRO A 7 -19.58 8.83 -10.65
N PRO A 8 -19.08 10.00 -10.21
CA PRO A 8 -17.65 10.28 -10.18
C PRO A 8 -16.92 9.20 -9.37
N ALA A 9 -15.83 8.67 -9.94
CA ALA A 9 -15.03 7.64 -9.28
C ALA A 9 -14.44 8.20 -7.97
N PRO A 10 -14.54 7.48 -6.84
CA PRO A 10 -14.17 8.00 -5.52
C PRO A 10 -12.68 8.35 -5.42
N THR A 11 -12.32 9.37 -4.65
CA THR A 11 -10.94 9.85 -4.40
C THR A 11 -10.04 8.89 -3.62
N MET A 12 -10.58 7.79 -3.11
CA MET A 12 -9.82 6.74 -2.44
C MET A 12 -10.00 5.42 -3.18
N LEU A 13 -8.99 4.55 -3.10
CA LEU A 13 -9.13 3.18 -3.58
C LEU A 13 -10.28 2.49 -2.87
N ARG A 14 -11.06 1.73 -3.63
CA ARG A 14 -12.13 0.92 -3.08
C ARG A 14 -11.59 0.04 -1.96
N THR A 15 -12.34 -0.02 -0.87
CA THR A 15 -12.14 -1.01 0.17
C THR A 15 -13.22 -2.05 0.04
N ALA A 16 -12.84 -3.32 -0.14
CA ALA A 16 -13.80 -4.40 -0.28
C ALA A 16 -14.58 -4.58 1.03
N THR A 17 -15.80 -5.09 0.94
CA THR A 17 -16.56 -5.51 2.11
C THR A 17 -15.93 -6.74 2.74
N GLY A 18 -16.20 -6.98 4.03
CA GLY A 18 -15.76 -8.21 4.70
C GLY A 18 -16.25 -9.48 3.99
N ARG A 19 -17.43 -9.45 3.37
CA ARG A 19 -17.96 -10.58 2.57
C ARG A 19 -17.13 -10.84 1.33
N GLU A 20 -16.76 -9.82 0.58
CA GLU A 20 -15.90 -9.95 -0.61
C GLU A 20 -14.52 -10.49 -0.24
N ALA A 21 -13.90 -9.96 0.83
CA ALA A 21 -12.63 -10.47 1.33
C ALA A 21 -12.72 -11.95 1.74
N THR A 22 -13.77 -12.34 2.47
CA THR A 22 -13.99 -13.76 2.83
C THR A 22 -14.29 -14.63 1.61
N GLY A 23 -15.00 -14.11 0.61
CA GLY A 23 -15.29 -14.79 -0.64
C GLY A 23 -14.02 -15.06 -1.44
N TRP A 24 -13.10 -14.09 -1.48
CA TRP A 24 -11.80 -14.24 -2.12
C TRP A 24 -10.93 -15.31 -1.44
N VAL A 25 -10.85 -15.28 -0.11
CA VAL A 25 -10.14 -16.32 0.67
C VAL A 25 -10.79 -17.70 0.47
N ALA A 26 -12.11 -17.78 0.49
CA ALA A 26 -12.84 -19.03 0.27
C ALA A 26 -12.61 -19.58 -1.15
N ALA A 27 -12.57 -18.72 -2.17
CA ALA A 27 -12.25 -19.13 -3.54
C ALA A 27 -10.83 -19.71 -3.64
N HIS A 28 -9.86 -19.11 -2.95
CA HIS A 28 -8.50 -19.65 -2.88
C HIS A 28 -8.46 -21.02 -2.17
N CYS A 29 -9.14 -21.16 -1.02
CA CYS A 29 -9.24 -22.44 -0.32
C CYS A 29 -9.92 -23.54 -1.18
N ARG A 30 -10.91 -23.17 -2.01
CA ARG A 30 -11.56 -24.09 -2.96
C ARG A 30 -10.64 -24.54 -4.10
N ARG A 31 -9.64 -23.74 -4.50
CA ARG A 31 -8.64 -24.11 -5.51
C ARG A 31 -7.62 -25.13 -4.97
N ALA A 32 -7.40 -25.16 -3.66
CA ALA A 32 -6.54 -26.13 -2.98
C ALA A 32 -7.36 -27.00 -2.00
N PRO A 33 -8.30 -27.83 -2.49
CA PRO A 33 -9.25 -28.54 -1.63
C PRO A 33 -8.55 -29.55 -0.72
N TRP A 34 -7.54 -30.25 -1.23
CA TRP A 34 -6.76 -31.20 -0.44
C TRP A 34 -5.94 -30.53 0.65
N LEU A 35 -5.27 -29.42 0.34
CA LEU A 35 -4.48 -28.68 1.33
C LEU A 35 -5.38 -28.13 2.44
N THR A 36 -6.51 -27.54 2.06
CA THR A 36 -7.50 -27.01 3.01
C THR A 36 -8.08 -28.12 3.88
N PHE A 37 -8.49 -29.24 3.27
CA PHE A 37 -9.03 -30.39 3.99
C PHE A 37 -8.00 -30.98 4.96
N SER A 38 -6.76 -31.23 4.51
CA SER A 38 -5.67 -31.72 5.37
C SER A 38 -5.36 -30.76 6.50
N THR A 39 -5.42 -29.45 6.27
CA THR A 39 -5.22 -28.42 7.30
C THR A 39 -6.30 -28.51 8.38
N VAL A 40 -7.56 -28.54 7.99
CA VAL A 40 -8.68 -28.66 8.94
C VAL A 40 -8.62 -29.99 9.69
N LEU A 41 -8.40 -31.10 8.96
CA LEU A 41 -8.35 -32.44 9.54
C LEU A 41 -7.22 -32.57 10.56
N THR A 42 -5.99 -32.14 10.23
CA THR A 42 -4.85 -32.22 11.15
C THR A 42 -5.02 -31.30 12.36
N THR A 43 -5.66 -30.13 12.19
CA THR A 43 -5.97 -29.22 13.31
C THR A 43 -6.98 -29.83 14.27
N VAL A 44 -8.08 -30.38 13.73
CA VAL A 44 -9.12 -31.06 14.53
C VAL A 44 -8.57 -32.32 15.19
N ALA A 45 -7.85 -33.16 14.44
CA ALA A 45 -7.22 -34.37 14.97
C ALA A 45 -6.18 -34.05 16.05
N GLY A 46 -5.34 -33.03 15.82
CA GLY A 46 -4.35 -32.57 16.80
C GLY A 46 -5.02 -32.10 18.09
N ALA A 47 -6.03 -31.24 17.99
CA ALA A 47 -6.77 -30.75 19.15
C ALA A 47 -7.53 -31.88 19.89
N ALA A 48 -8.14 -32.83 19.18
CA ALA A 48 -8.77 -34.01 19.79
C ALA A 48 -7.75 -34.88 20.53
N LEU A 49 -6.63 -35.22 19.89
CA LEU A 49 -5.56 -36.02 20.48
C LEU A 49 -4.87 -35.33 21.66
N GLN A 50 -4.82 -33.99 21.68
CA GLN A 50 -4.31 -33.24 22.83
C GLN A 50 -5.20 -33.33 24.07
N VAL A 51 -6.50 -33.58 23.88
CA VAL A 51 -7.51 -33.69 24.94
C VAL A 51 -7.60 -35.12 25.50
N VAL A 52 -7.34 -36.13 24.67
CA VAL A 52 -7.41 -37.56 25.03
C VAL A 52 -6.60 -37.93 26.28
N PRO A 53 -5.33 -37.52 26.48
CA PRO A 53 -4.58 -37.86 27.68
C PRO A 53 -5.26 -37.39 28.98
N VAL A 54 -5.96 -36.26 28.94
CA VAL A 54 -6.68 -35.73 30.11
C VAL A 54 -7.91 -36.58 30.42
N LEU A 55 -8.65 -37.01 29.40
CA LEU A 55 -9.79 -37.93 29.56
C LEU A 55 -9.34 -39.30 30.09
N LEU A 56 -8.26 -39.83 29.52
CA LEU A 56 -7.72 -41.13 29.91
C LEU A 56 -7.15 -41.13 31.33
N LEU A 57 -6.64 -39.99 31.82
CA LEU A 57 -6.19 -39.87 33.20
C LEU A 57 -7.32 -40.13 34.19
N GLY A 58 -8.56 -39.70 33.89
CA GLY A 58 -9.73 -40.07 34.70
C GLY A 58 -9.93 -41.58 34.78
N ARG A 59 -9.79 -42.29 33.65
CA ARG A 59 -9.88 -43.75 33.60
C ARG A 59 -8.77 -44.44 34.40
N VAL A 60 -7.56 -43.87 34.42
CA VAL A 60 -6.46 -44.37 35.27
C VAL A 60 -6.83 -44.24 36.75
N VAL A 61 -7.41 -43.11 37.16
CA VAL A 61 -7.85 -42.89 38.54
C VAL A 61 -8.92 -43.91 38.93
N ASP A 62 -9.95 -44.08 38.10
CA ASP A 62 -11.01 -45.06 38.35
C ASP A 62 -10.47 -46.50 38.40
N GLY A 63 -9.56 -46.85 37.48
CA GLY A 63 -8.96 -48.19 37.43
C GLY A 63 -8.09 -48.50 38.65
N VAL A 64 -7.33 -47.52 39.17
CA VAL A 64 -6.52 -47.70 40.38
C VAL A 64 -7.41 -47.86 41.61
N VAL A 65 -8.47 -47.05 41.75
CA VAL A 65 -9.41 -47.15 42.88
C VAL A 65 -10.23 -48.43 42.83
N GLY A 66 -10.65 -48.85 41.63
CA GLY A 66 -11.38 -50.11 41.41
C GLY A 66 -10.52 -51.38 41.54
N GLY A 67 -9.21 -51.24 41.74
CA GLY A 67 -8.28 -52.38 41.86
C GLY A 67 -8.06 -53.13 40.54
N GLU A 68 -8.16 -52.46 39.39
CA GLU A 68 -7.94 -53.06 38.08
C GLU A 68 -6.51 -53.62 37.93
N SER A 69 -6.36 -54.58 37.02
CA SER A 69 -5.08 -55.24 36.79
C SER A 69 -4.04 -54.28 36.19
N ARG A 70 -2.77 -54.49 36.57
CA ARG A 70 -1.62 -53.71 36.06
C ARG A 70 -1.57 -53.62 34.53
N SER A 71 -2.02 -54.65 33.82
CA SER A 71 -2.07 -54.65 32.35
C SER A 71 -2.98 -53.58 31.79
N VAL A 72 -4.16 -53.33 32.39
CA VAL A 72 -5.10 -52.31 31.93
C VAL A 72 -4.51 -50.91 32.11
N LEU A 73 -3.89 -50.65 33.26
CA LEU A 73 -3.22 -49.38 33.54
C LEU A 73 -2.05 -49.12 32.57
N VAL A 74 -1.27 -50.14 32.24
CA VAL A 74 -0.20 -50.04 31.23
C VAL A 74 -0.78 -49.75 29.84
N THR A 75 -1.86 -50.43 29.44
CA THR A 75 -2.53 -50.14 28.15
C THR A 75 -3.03 -48.70 28.07
N VAL A 76 -3.68 -48.19 29.13
CA VAL A 76 -4.13 -46.79 29.17
C VAL A 76 -2.95 -45.82 29.11
N GLY A 77 -1.87 -46.10 29.84
CA GLY A 77 -0.63 -45.29 29.78
C GLY A 77 0.01 -45.26 28.40
N VAL A 78 0.05 -46.40 27.69
CA VAL A 78 0.53 -46.48 26.30
C VAL A 78 -0.38 -45.68 25.37
N LEU A 79 -1.70 -45.77 25.53
CA LEU A 79 -2.66 -44.97 24.75
C LEU A 79 -2.51 -43.47 25.02
N MET A 80 -2.25 -43.05 26.25
CA MET A 80 -1.96 -41.66 26.59
C MET A 80 -0.67 -41.17 25.91
N GLY A 81 0.40 -41.97 25.96
CA GLY A 81 1.68 -41.66 25.31
C GLY A 81 1.54 -41.57 23.79
N ALA A 82 0.82 -42.52 23.18
CA ALA A 82 0.51 -42.52 21.76
C ALA A 82 -0.32 -41.28 21.37
N ALA A 83 -1.39 -40.97 22.13
CA ALA A 83 -2.22 -39.80 21.88
C ALA A 83 -1.42 -38.48 21.99
N ALA A 84 -0.54 -38.36 22.98
CA ALA A 84 0.33 -37.20 23.12
C ALA A 84 1.31 -37.07 21.93
N LEU A 85 1.95 -38.17 21.50
CA LEU A 85 2.88 -38.18 20.38
C LEU A 85 2.18 -37.86 19.05
N PHE A 86 1.08 -38.56 18.73
CA PHE A 86 0.31 -38.31 17.51
C PHE A 86 -0.36 -36.94 17.53
N GLY A 87 -0.81 -36.47 18.70
CA GLY A 87 -1.34 -35.12 18.87
C GLY A 87 -0.29 -34.05 18.61
N ALA A 88 0.93 -34.22 19.10
CA ALA A 88 2.05 -33.33 18.81
C ALA A 88 2.40 -33.33 17.31
N ALA A 89 2.48 -34.51 16.68
CA ALA A 89 2.73 -34.65 15.25
C ALA A 89 1.63 -33.99 14.40
N ALA A 90 0.36 -34.21 14.74
CA ALA A 90 -0.79 -33.60 14.07
C ALA A 90 -0.82 -32.07 14.25
N THR A 91 -0.43 -31.57 15.42
CA THR A 91 -0.35 -30.13 15.70
C THR A 91 0.81 -29.48 14.92
N ALA A 92 1.96 -30.15 14.83
CA ALA A 92 3.07 -29.70 14.00
C ALA A 92 2.71 -29.69 12.51
N ALA A 93 2.05 -30.75 12.02
CA ALA A 93 1.53 -30.83 10.67
C ALA A 93 0.50 -29.72 10.39
N SER A 94 -0.46 -29.49 11.30
CA SER A 94 -1.42 -28.40 11.23
C SER A 94 -0.72 -27.04 11.11
N THR A 95 0.24 -26.75 11.99
CA THR A 95 0.98 -25.48 11.97
C THR A 95 1.71 -25.27 10.64
N TYR A 96 2.37 -26.30 10.12
CA TYR A 96 3.03 -26.24 8.82
C TYR A 96 2.03 -26.03 7.66
N LEU A 97 0.93 -26.77 7.64
CA LEU A 97 -0.07 -26.70 6.58
C LEU A 97 -0.81 -25.35 6.57
N ILE A 98 -1.17 -24.81 7.75
CA ILE A 98 -1.73 -23.45 7.85
C ILE A 98 -0.71 -22.42 7.33
N GLY A 99 0.56 -22.54 7.73
CA GLY A 99 1.62 -21.63 7.27
C GLY A 99 1.80 -21.67 5.76
N ARG A 100 1.78 -22.87 5.15
CA ARG A 100 1.88 -23.05 3.70
C ARG A 100 0.67 -22.45 2.96
N LEU A 101 -0.55 -22.77 3.40
CA LEU A 101 -1.79 -22.22 2.82
C LEU A 101 -1.78 -20.69 2.90
N GLY A 102 -1.36 -20.14 4.04
CA GLY A 102 -1.20 -18.72 4.24
C GLY A 102 -0.16 -18.07 3.32
N ALA A 103 1.00 -18.70 3.16
CA ALA A 103 2.07 -18.20 2.30
C ALA A 103 1.67 -18.18 0.82
N GLU A 104 1.02 -19.22 0.31
CA GLU A 104 0.50 -19.29 -1.06
C GLU A 104 -0.56 -18.19 -1.31
N LEU A 105 -1.45 -17.98 -0.34
CA LEU A 105 -2.46 -16.91 -0.39
C LEU A 105 -1.81 -15.52 -0.42
N LEU A 106 -0.83 -15.28 0.46
CA LEU A 106 -0.12 -13.99 0.53
C LEU A 106 0.66 -13.70 -0.75
N ALA A 107 1.33 -14.70 -1.33
CA ALA A 107 2.10 -14.55 -2.57
C ALA A 107 1.17 -14.12 -3.72
N GLN A 108 0.06 -14.83 -3.93
CA GLN A 108 -0.91 -14.49 -4.96
C GLN A 108 -1.51 -13.10 -4.76
N LEU A 109 -1.82 -12.75 -3.52
CA LEU A 109 -2.40 -11.45 -3.20
C LEU A 109 -1.40 -10.31 -3.44
N ARG A 110 -0.13 -10.49 -3.09
CA ARG A 110 0.94 -9.51 -3.37
C ARG A 110 1.18 -9.34 -4.87
N GLU A 111 1.29 -10.43 -5.61
CA GLU A 111 1.47 -10.38 -7.07
C GLU A 111 0.28 -9.72 -7.77
N SER A 112 -0.93 -10.07 -7.35
CA SER A 112 -2.15 -9.50 -7.94
C SER A 112 -2.32 -8.02 -7.59
N ALA A 113 -1.96 -7.61 -6.36
CA ALA A 113 -2.01 -6.21 -5.94
C ALA A 113 -0.99 -5.37 -6.71
N VAL A 114 0.25 -5.86 -6.86
CA VAL A 114 1.28 -5.19 -7.67
C VAL A 114 0.83 -5.08 -9.13
N ARG A 115 0.29 -6.17 -9.70
CA ARG A 115 -0.22 -6.18 -11.08
C ARG A 115 -1.38 -5.18 -11.26
N ALA A 116 -2.31 -5.13 -10.31
CA ALA A 116 -3.45 -4.20 -10.37
C ALA A 116 -3.00 -2.74 -10.27
N VAL A 117 -2.01 -2.44 -9.41
CA VAL A 117 -1.45 -1.08 -9.30
C VAL A 117 -0.65 -0.67 -10.53
N LEU A 118 0.18 -1.56 -11.07
CA LEU A 118 0.95 -1.29 -12.29
C LEU A 118 0.06 -1.19 -13.54
N GLY A 119 -1.11 -1.83 -13.52
CA GLY A 119 -2.13 -1.74 -14.56
C GLY A 119 -3.17 -0.65 -14.29
N MET A 120 -2.93 0.29 -13.38
CA MET A 120 -3.84 1.39 -13.10
C MET A 120 -3.50 2.60 -14.01
N PRO A 121 -4.49 3.25 -14.65
CA PRO A 121 -4.24 4.44 -15.46
C PRO A 121 -3.57 5.55 -14.64
N SER A 122 -2.64 6.28 -15.27
CA SER A 122 -1.86 7.35 -14.62
C SER A 122 -2.76 8.40 -13.94
N ALA A 123 -3.84 8.80 -14.62
CA ALA A 123 -4.83 9.75 -14.09
C ALA A 123 -5.52 9.25 -12.82
N ARG A 124 -5.73 7.94 -12.67
CA ARG A 124 -6.35 7.34 -11.48
C ARG A 124 -5.37 7.31 -10.30
N VAL A 125 -4.10 7.02 -10.55
CA VAL A 125 -3.04 7.06 -9.52
C VAL A 125 -2.86 8.48 -8.96
N GLU A 126 -2.93 9.51 -9.82
CA GLU A 126 -2.89 10.91 -9.37
C GLU A 126 -4.11 11.29 -8.52
N GLN A 127 -5.32 10.88 -8.92
CA GLN A 127 -6.54 11.15 -8.17
C GLN A 127 -6.55 10.50 -6.78
N VAL A 128 -6.08 9.26 -6.68
CA VAL A 128 -6.04 8.50 -5.42
C VAL A 128 -4.91 8.97 -4.50
N GLY A 129 -3.83 9.50 -5.09
CA GLY A 129 -2.61 9.87 -4.40
C GLY A 129 -1.62 8.69 -4.28
N ARG A 130 -0.39 8.93 -4.70
CA ARG A 130 0.72 7.94 -4.66
C ARG A 130 0.92 7.31 -3.28
N GLY A 131 0.62 8.05 -2.21
CA GLY A 131 0.73 7.60 -0.83
C GLY A 131 -0.27 6.49 -0.45
N ASP A 132 -1.54 6.59 -0.87
CA ASP A 132 -2.53 5.54 -0.58
C ASP A 132 -2.12 4.26 -1.31
N VAL A 133 -1.78 4.34 -2.60
CA VAL A 133 -1.27 3.22 -3.42
C VAL A 133 -0.07 2.53 -2.76
N LEU A 134 0.94 3.29 -2.34
CA LEU A 134 2.13 2.75 -1.69
C LEU A 134 1.79 2.08 -0.35
N SER A 135 0.89 2.66 0.44
CA SER A 135 0.45 2.07 1.71
C SER A 135 -0.28 0.74 1.51
N ARG A 136 -1.04 0.58 0.41
CA ARG A 136 -1.71 -0.70 0.07
C ARG A 136 -0.69 -1.79 -0.27
N VAL A 137 0.30 -1.49 -1.11
CA VAL A 137 1.26 -2.50 -1.59
C VAL A 137 2.37 -2.78 -0.57
N GLY A 138 2.72 -1.81 0.26
CA GLY A 138 3.75 -1.92 1.29
C GLY A 138 3.20 -2.28 2.67
N ASP A 139 2.62 -1.30 3.36
CA ASP A 139 2.23 -1.40 4.76
C ASP A 139 1.14 -2.46 5.00
N ASP A 140 0.10 -2.47 4.16
CA ASP A 140 -0.99 -3.44 4.29
C ASP A 140 -0.55 -4.87 4.01
N VAL A 141 0.34 -5.06 3.04
CA VAL A 141 0.95 -6.37 2.77
C VAL A 141 1.79 -6.81 3.96
N ALA A 142 2.54 -5.90 4.60
CA ALA A 142 3.34 -6.22 5.79
C ALA A 142 2.45 -6.63 6.99
N VAL A 143 1.39 -5.88 7.26
CA VAL A 143 0.40 -6.20 8.32
C VAL A 143 -0.30 -7.53 8.06
N LEU A 144 -0.74 -7.76 6.82
CA LEU A 144 -1.38 -9.01 6.44
C LEU A 144 -0.40 -10.20 6.52
N SER A 145 0.85 -9.99 6.11
CA SER A 145 1.90 -11.00 6.18
C SER A 145 2.19 -11.44 7.62
N LYS A 146 2.24 -10.49 8.56
CA LYS A 146 2.34 -10.81 9.99
C LYS A 146 1.10 -11.55 10.50
N GLY A 147 -0.08 -11.10 10.11
CA GLY A 147 -1.36 -11.73 10.44
C GLY A 147 -1.49 -13.19 10.03
N ILE A 148 -1.16 -13.48 8.78
CA ILE A 148 -1.23 -14.82 8.20
C ILE A 148 -0.22 -15.76 8.85
N ARG A 149 0.97 -15.28 9.21
CA ARG A 149 2.02 -16.11 9.82
C ARG A 149 1.79 -16.41 11.30
N GLN A 150 1.14 -15.51 12.03
CA GLN A 150 1.03 -15.61 13.49
C GLN A 150 -0.41 -15.54 13.98
N ALA A 151 -1.15 -14.51 13.57
CA ALA A 151 -2.43 -14.20 14.19
C ALA A 151 -3.54 -15.18 13.83
N ILE A 152 -3.75 -15.38 12.53
CA ILE A 152 -4.81 -16.25 12.00
C ILE A 152 -4.60 -17.72 12.43
N PRO A 153 -3.40 -18.31 12.31
CA PRO A 153 -3.15 -19.67 12.76
C PRO A 153 -3.44 -19.85 14.26
N THR A 154 -3.00 -18.89 15.08
CA THR A 154 -3.20 -18.93 16.53
C THR A 154 -4.67 -18.90 16.89
N VAL A 155 -5.44 -17.94 16.34
CA VAL A 155 -6.88 -17.81 16.62
C VAL A 155 -7.66 -19.03 16.13
N PHE A 156 -7.35 -19.54 14.93
CA PHE A 156 -8.01 -20.71 14.38
C PHE A 156 -7.76 -21.98 15.20
N SER A 157 -6.49 -22.31 15.45
CA SER A 157 -6.12 -23.51 16.22
C SER A 157 -6.60 -23.43 17.68
N ALA A 158 -6.51 -22.25 18.30
CA ALA A 158 -7.03 -22.03 19.64
C ALA A 158 -8.56 -22.18 19.70
N GLY A 159 -9.29 -21.64 18.70
CA GLY A 159 -10.75 -21.80 18.62
C GLY A 159 -11.18 -23.26 18.47
N VAL A 160 -10.47 -24.03 17.64
CA VAL A 160 -10.72 -25.47 17.47
C VAL A 160 -10.43 -26.23 18.77
N LEU A 161 -9.32 -25.92 19.45
CA LEU A 161 -8.98 -26.55 20.73
C LEU A 161 -10.00 -26.21 21.82
N VAL A 162 -10.44 -24.95 21.92
CA VAL A 162 -11.49 -24.52 22.87
C VAL A 162 -12.78 -25.28 22.61
N ALA A 163 -13.20 -25.39 21.34
CA ALA A 163 -14.40 -26.13 20.97
C ALA A 163 -14.30 -27.62 21.37
N ILE A 164 -13.19 -28.29 21.05
CA ILE A 164 -12.99 -29.71 21.34
C ILE A 164 -12.84 -29.97 22.84
N ALA A 165 -12.10 -29.13 23.57
CA ALA A 165 -11.96 -29.25 25.02
C ALA A 165 -13.30 -29.00 25.73
N THR A 166 -14.11 -28.06 25.25
CA THR A 166 -15.47 -27.84 25.75
C THR A 166 -16.34 -29.07 25.50
N LEU A 167 -16.35 -29.61 24.28
CA LEU A 167 -17.09 -30.85 23.97
C LEU A 167 -16.62 -32.03 24.83
N GLY A 168 -15.30 -32.17 25.05
CA GLY A 168 -14.73 -33.18 25.93
C GLY A 168 -15.17 -33.01 27.38
N MET A 169 -15.27 -31.77 27.87
CA MET A 169 -15.74 -31.46 29.22
C MET A 169 -17.22 -31.82 29.41
N PHE A 170 -18.10 -31.43 28.47
CA PHE A 170 -19.51 -31.81 28.51
C PHE A 170 -19.72 -33.32 28.28
N GLY A 171 -18.78 -33.98 27.60
CA GLY A 171 -18.78 -35.42 27.38
C GLY A 171 -18.36 -36.24 28.60
N LEU A 172 -17.63 -35.67 29.57
CA LEU A 172 -17.37 -36.29 30.87
C LEU A 172 -18.66 -36.33 31.69
N ASP A 173 -19.19 -35.14 32.01
CA ASP A 173 -20.51 -34.99 32.64
C ASP A 173 -21.04 -33.59 32.31
N TRP A 174 -22.27 -33.50 31.82
CA TRP A 174 -22.88 -32.23 31.42
C TRP A 174 -23.03 -31.24 32.58
N ARG A 175 -23.18 -31.73 33.82
CA ARG A 175 -23.30 -30.92 35.06
C ARG A 175 -21.95 -30.31 35.43
N LEU A 176 -20.85 -31.07 35.27
CA LEU A 176 -19.49 -30.54 35.41
C LEU A 176 -19.19 -29.51 34.31
N GLY A 177 -19.62 -29.77 33.07
CA GLY A 177 -19.56 -28.80 31.97
C GLY A 177 -20.29 -27.49 32.28
N LEU A 178 -21.50 -27.58 32.85
CA LEU A 178 -22.25 -26.40 33.31
C LEU A 178 -21.56 -25.66 34.46
N ALA A 179 -20.98 -26.38 35.42
CA ALA A 179 -20.22 -25.79 36.51
C ALA A 179 -19.01 -24.98 35.99
N GLY A 180 -18.30 -25.50 34.98
CA GLY A 180 -17.26 -24.75 34.28
C GLY A 180 -17.79 -23.57 33.47
N ALA A 181 -18.95 -23.73 32.82
CA ALA A 181 -19.61 -22.67 32.06
C ALA A 181 -20.00 -21.46 32.93
N CYS A 182 -20.15 -21.63 34.25
CA CYS A 182 -20.33 -20.51 35.19
C CYS A 182 -19.13 -19.53 35.23
N ALA A 183 -17.96 -19.90 34.70
CA ALA A 183 -16.87 -18.95 34.50
C ALA A 183 -17.13 -17.98 33.31
N LEU A 184 -17.94 -18.36 32.32
CA LEU A 184 -18.19 -17.56 31.12
C LEU A 184 -18.78 -16.17 31.41
N PRO A 185 -19.78 -16.02 32.31
CA PRO A 185 -20.23 -14.69 32.72
C PRO A 185 -19.12 -13.81 33.31
N ALA A 186 -18.20 -14.38 34.09
CA ALA A 186 -17.08 -13.65 34.66
C ALA A 186 -16.07 -13.21 33.58
N TYR A 187 -15.78 -14.06 32.59
CA TYR A 187 -15.02 -13.68 31.39
C TYR A 187 -15.71 -12.56 30.61
N ALA A 188 -17.02 -12.68 30.37
CA ALA A 188 -17.79 -11.68 29.65
C ALA A 188 -17.79 -10.31 30.36
N LEU A 189 -17.92 -10.30 31.69
CA LEU A 189 -17.82 -9.09 32.51
C LEU A 189 -16.41 -8.47 32.46
N ALA A 190 -15.36 -9.29 32.50
CA ALA A 190 -13.98 -8.83 32.36
C ALA A 190 -13.76 -8.18 30.98
N LEU A 191 -14.23 -8.82 29.91
CA LEU A 191 -14.14 -8.31 28.54
C LEU A 191 -14.95 -7.02 28.35
N ARG A 192 -16.20 -6.99 28.82
CA ARG A 192 -17.08 -5.81 28.78
C ARG A 192 -16.51 -4.64 29.57
N TRP A 193 -15.74 -4.91 30.63
CA TRP A 193 -15.00 -3.87 31.35
C TRP A 193 -13.78 -3.37 30.55
N TYR A 194 -13.03 -4.28 29.94
CA TYR A 194 -11.75 -4.02 29.28
C TYR A 194 -11.88 -3.31 27.93
N LEU A 195 -12.64 -3.87 26.98
CA LEU A 195 -12.72 -3.38 25.60
C LEU A 195 -13.04 -1.87 25.45
N PRO A 196 -14.09 -1.31 26.11
CA PRO A 196 -14.42 0.10 25.95
C PRO A 196 -13.37 1.04 26.58
N ARG A 197 -12.58 0.55 27.53
CA ARG A 197 -11.58 1.33 28.28
C ARG A 197 -10.18 1.22 27.68
N SER A 198 -9.88 0.11 27.00
CA SER A 198 -8.56 -0.13 26.41
C SER A 198 -8.31 0.77 25.20
N ALA A 199 -9.30 0.94 24.32
CA ALA A 199 -9.19 1.74 23.09
C ALA A 199 -8.71 3.19 23.31
N PRO A 200 -9.32 4.00 24.21
CA PRO A 200 -8.85 5.38 24.45
C PRO A 200 -7.46 5.42 25.08
N LEU A 201 -7.10 4.45 25.92
CA LEU A 201 -5.80 4.39 26.56
C LEU A 201 -4.69 4.03 25.57
N TYR A 202 -4.91 3.04 24.72
CA TYR A 202 -4.00 2.71 23.62
C TYR A 202 -3.88 3.87 22.62
N ARG A 203 -4.96 4.61 22.36
CA ARG A 203 -4.90 5.82 21.52
C ARG A 203 -4.00 6.90 22.14
N LYS A 204 -4.13 7.17 23.44
CA LYS A 204 -3.24 8.11 24.16
C LYS A 204 -1.78 7.68 24.06
N GLN A 205 -1.50 6.38 24.24
CA GLN A 205 -0.15 5.83 24.09
C GLN A 205 0.40 6.02 22.67
N ARG A 206 -0.41 5.76 21.63
CA ARG A 206 -0.01 5.95 20.22
C ARG A 206 0.32 7.41 19.90
N ILE A 207 -0.51 8.35 20.37
CA ILE A 207 -0.26 9.79 20.19
C ILE A 207 1.08 10.16 20.85
N ALA A 208 1.32 9.72 22.09
CA ALA A 208 2.57 10.01 22.76
C ALA A 208 3.80 9.42 22.05
N GLN A 209 3.67 8.23 21.46
CA GLN A 209 4.73 7.63 20.65
C GLN A 209 5.01 8.44 19.38
N ALA A 210 3.96 8.94 18.72
CA ALA A 210 4.08 9.80 17.54
C ALA A 210 4.75 11.14 17.88
N ASP A 211 4.31 11.81 18.95
CA ASP A 211 4.90 13.08 19.39
C ASP A 211 6.38 12.94 19.75
N ARG A 212 6.76 11.84 20.42
CA ARG A 212 8.18 11.50 20.69
C ARG A 212 8.96 11.28 19.39
N ALA A 213 8.41 10.54 18.43
CA ALA A 213 9.06 10.31 17.15
C ALA A 213 9.22 11.62 16.37
N GLN A 214 8.20 12.47 16.35
CA GLN A 214 8.24 13.78 15.72
C GLN A 214 9.30 14.67 16.35
N ALA A 215 9.42 14.71 17.68
CA ALA A 215 10.45 15.49 18.36
C ALA A 215 11.87 15.05 17.96
N LEU A 216 12.09 13.73 17.82
CA LEU A 216 13.37 13.17 17.41
C LEU A 216 13.68 13.47 15.94
N ILE A 217 12.73 13.22 15.04
CA ILE A 217 12.88 13.47 13.59
C ILE A 217 13.09 14.96 13.33
N SER A 218 12.32 15.85 13.97
CA SER A 218 12.47 17.30 13.81
C SER A 218 13.87 17.78 14.22
N GLY A 219 14.40 17.24 15.32
CA GLY A 219 15.77 17.55 15.77
C GLY A 219 16.85 17.04 14.80
N LEU A 220 16.64 15.88 14.19
CA LEU A 220 17.58 15.30 13.21
C LEU A 220 17.54 16.03 11.86
N ASN A 221 16.34 16.32 11.34
CA ASN A 221 16.20 17.06 10.08
C ASN A 221 16.72 18.49 10.20
N GLY A 222 16.61 19.09 11.39
CA GLY A 222 17.11 20.43 11.69
C GLY A 222 18.52 20.44 12.29
N ILE A 223 19.32 19.37 12.17
CA ILE A 223 20.56 19.22 12.95
C ILE A 223 21.56 20.36 12.76
N ASP A 224 21.67 20.90 11.55
CA ASP A 224 22.55 22.03 11.27
C ASP A 224 22.07 23.31 11.94
N THR A 225 20.75 23.53 11.97
CA THR A 225 20.14 24.64 12.72
C THR A 225 20.35 24.45 14.22
N VAL A 226 20.12 23.25 14.73
CA VAL A 226 20.31 22.93 16.16
C VAL A 226 21.76 23.20 16.58
N ARG A 227 22.74 22.80 15.77
CA ARG A 227 24.18 23.05 16.04
C ARG A 227 24.56 24.51 15.89
N ALA A 228 24.05 25.19 14.86
CA ALA A 228 24.33 26.61 14.62
C ALA A 228 23.88 27.48 15.79
N TYR A 229 22.73 27.16 16.39
CA TYR A 229 22.17 27.86 17.54
C TYR A 229 22.50 27.24 18.90
N ARG A 230 23.28 26.15 18.94
CA ARG A 230 23.66 25.42 20.17
C ARG A 230 22.46 24.97 21.03
N LEU A 231 21.41 24.47 20.38
CA LEU A 231 20.15 24.04 20.98
C LEU A 231 20.11 22.54 21.35
N GLU A 232 21.25 21.85 21.36
CA GLU A 232 21.30 20.40 21.60
C GLU A 232 20.70 20.02 22.97
N GLY A 233 20.88 20.88 23.98
CA GLY A 233 20.30 20.72 25.31
C GLY A 233 18.78 20.73 25.30
N ASP A 234 18.18 21.75 24.68
CA ASP A 234 16.72 21.94 24.61
C ASP A 234 16.04 20.82 23.81
N VAL A 235 16.64 20.44 22.68
CA VAL A 235 16.15 19.32 21.85
C VAL A 235 16.22 18.01 22.65
N ARG A 236 17.33 17.75 23.35
CA ARG A 236 17.48 16.57 24.21
C ARG A 236 16.46 16.55 25.34
N GLU A 237 16.21 17.69 25.98
CA GLU A 237 15.22 17.79 27.06
C GLU A 237 13.80 17.50 26.55
N LYS A 238 13.43 18.07 25.40
CA LYS A 238 12.13 17.81 24.75
C LYS A 238 11.95 16.32 24.42
N VAL A 239 12.95 15.69 23.81
CA VAL A 239 12.92 14.24 23.52
C VAL A 239 12.84 13.42 24.82
N THR A 240 13.53 13.84 25.87
CA THR A 240 13.51 13.19 27.18
C THR A 240 12.12 13.29 27.82
N ALA A 241 11.50 14.46 27.82
CA ALA A 241 10.16 14.68 28.35
C ALA A 241 9.10 13.81 27.63
N GLU A 242 9.14 13.80 26.30
CA GLU A 242 8.25 12.94 25.50
C GLU A 242 8.52 11.44 25.73
N SER A 243 9.79 11.06 25.94
CA SER A 243 10.16 9.68 26.28
C SER A 243 9.61 9.26 27.64
N TRP A 244 9.66 10.13 28.65
CA TRP A 244 9.03 9.87 29.96
C TRP A 244 7.50 9.78 29.85
N ARG A 245 6.87 10.60 29.01
CA ARG A 245 5.43 10.52 28.76
C ARG A 245 5.04 9.17 28.14
N VAL A 246 5.79 8.71 27.13
CA VAL A 246 5.59 7.37 26.53
C VAL A 246 5.78 6.27 27.56
N ARG A 247 6.83 6.34 28.39
CA ARG A 247 7.08 5.36 29.47
C ARG A 247 5.92 5.32 30.46
N ASN A 248 5.48 6.47 30.97
CA ASN A 248 4.44 6.56 31.99
C ASN A 248 3.10 6.01 31.48
N LEU A 249 2.72 6.38 30.24
CA LEU A 249 1.54 5.81 29.58
C LEU A 249 1.70 4.30 29.32
N GLY A 250 2.89 3.84 28.94
CA GLY A 250 3.18 2.41 28.78
C GLY A 250 2.98 1.63 30.08
N VAL A 251 3.45 2.16 31.21
CA VAL A 251 3.24 1.57 32.54
C VAL A 251 1.75 1.60 32.94
N GLU A 252 1.04 2.69 32.64
CA GLU A 252 -0.41 2.78 32.89
C GLU A 252 -1.19 1.71 32.10
N VAL A 253 -0.88 1.57 30.81
CA VAL A 253 -1.45 0.55 29.93
C VAL A 253 -1.13 -0.86 30.44
N PHE A 254 0.12 -1.12 30.82
CA PHE A 254 0.52 -2.42 31.36
C PHE A 254 -0.20 -2.75 32.66
N ARG A 255 -0.32 -1.80 33.60
CA ARG A 255 -1.09 -1.98 34.84
C ARG A 255 -2.58 -2.21 34.54
N PHE A 256 -3.15 -1.49 33.57
CA PHE A 256 -4.53 -1.67 33.16
C PHE A 256 -4.78 -3.07 32.57
N PHE A 257 -3.89 -3.52 31.69
CA PHE A 257 -3.89 -4.87 31.13
C PHE A 257 -3.71 -5.95 32.21
N GLY A 258 -2.78 -5.75 33.16
CA GLY A 258 -2.59 -6.67 34.29
C GLY A 258 -3.84 -6.82 35.17
N ARG A 259 -4.64 -5.75 35.33
CA ARG A 259 -5.96 -5.84 36.01
C ARG A 259 -6.99 -6.63 35.21
N PHE A 260 -6.87 -6.68 33.90
CA PHE A 260 -7.71 -7.51 33.04
C PHE A 260 -7.32 -8.99 33.19
N VAL A 261 -6.03 -9.33 33.07
CA VAL A 261 -5.52 -10.69 33.35
C VAL A 261 -5.89 -11.15 34.76
N GLY A 262 -5.79 -10.28 35.77
CA GLY A 262 -6.22 -10.62 37.12
C GLY A 262 -7.74 -10.85 37.27
N ARG A 263 -8.60 -10.30 36.39
CA ARG A 263 -10.03 -10.65 36.34
C ARG A 263 -10.25 -11.98 35.64
N GLU A 264 -9.49 -12.26 34.60
CA GLU A 264 -9.46 -13.55 33.88
C GLU A 264 -9.12 -14.69 34.83
N ASN A 265 -7.99 -14.60 35.55
CA ASN A 265 -7.57 -15.61 36.53
C ASN A 265 -8.60 -15.80 37.67
N ARG A 266 -9.35 -14.76 38.03
CA ARG A 266 -10.45 -14.90 39.01
C ARG A 266 -11.64 -15.68 38.43
N ALA A 267 -11.97 -15.48 37.15
CA ALA A 267 -13.01 -16.25 36.47
C ALA A 267 -12.62 -17.73 36.39
N GLU A 268 -11.36 -18.01 36.05
CA GLU A 268 -10.77 -19.34 36.06
C GLU A 268 -10.82 -20.00 37.44
N PHE A 269 -10.43 -19.26 38.48
CA PHE A 269 -10.51 -19.74 39.86
C PHE A 269 -11.95 -20.09 40.26
N ILE A 270 -12.92 -19.23 39.94
CA ILE A 270 -14.35 -19.50 40.20
C ILE A 270 -14.79 -20.77 39.49
N GLY A 271 -14.44 -20.94 38.20
CA GLY A 271 -14.77 -22.14 37.44
C GLY A 271 -14.18 -23.41 38.04
N LEU A 272 -12.89 -23.40 38.39
CA LEU A 272 -12.23 -24.54 39.03
C LEU A 272 -12.87 -24.91 40.37
N VAL A 273 -13.16 -23.92 41.22
CA VAL A 273 -13.82 -24.16 42.51
C VAL A 273 -15.21 -24.75 42.31
N LEU A 274 -16.01 -24.21 41.37
CA LEU A 274 -17.35 -24.74 41.09
C LEU A 274 -17.29 -26.17 40.56
N ILE A 275 -16.36 -26.49 39.66
CA ILE A 275 -16.17 -27.85 39.15
C ILE A 275 -15.82 -28.82 40.28
N LEU A 276 -14.93 -28.42 41.19
CA LEU A 276 -14.54 -29.27 42.33
C LEU A 276 -15.68 -29.45 43.33
N VAL A 277 -16.43 -28.39 43.66
CA VAL A 277 -17.57 -28.45 44.60
C VAL A 277 -18.71 -29.28 44.02
N VAL A 278 -19.08 -29.02 42.75
CA VAL A 278 -20.12 -29.81 42.06
C VAL A 278 -19.65 -31.25 41.89
N GLY A 279 -18.40 -31.47 41.51
CA GLY A 279 -17.82 -32.81 41.39
C GLY A 279 -17.84 -33.58 42.70
N TYR A 280 -17.50 -32.95 43.83
CA TYR A 280 -17.62 -33.56 45.15
C TYR A 280 -19.08 -33.96 45.46
N ALA A 281 -20.04 -33.07 45.22
CA ALA A 281 -21.46 -33.36 45.45
C ALA A 281 -21.99 -34.49 44.55
N LEU A 282 -21.50 -34.57 43.30
CA LEU A 282 -21.84 -35.65 42.38
C LEU A 282 -21.23 -36.98 42.80
N LEU A 283 -20.01 -36.96 43.35
CA LEU A 283 -19.36 -38.15 43.89
C LEU A 283 -20.08 -38.68 45.13
N GLU A 284 -20.48 -37.81 46.06
CA GLU A 284 -21.28 -38.21 47.24
C GLU A 284 -22.66 -38.77 46.87
N ALA A 285 -23.22 -38.32 45.75
CA ALA A 285 -24.51 -38.80 45.24
C ALA A 285 -24.39 -40.06 44.36
N ASP A 286 -23.20 -40.68 44.28
CA ASP A 286 -22.88 -41.79 43.37
C ASP A 286 -23.26 -41.51 41.89
N ALA A 287 -23.26 -40.24 41.51
CA ALA A 287 -23.75 -39.77 40.22
C ALA A 287 -22.62 -39.46 39.22
N ALA A 288 -21.35 -39.49 39.66
CA ALA A 288 -20.14 -39.35 38.84
C ALA A 288 -18.99 -40.17 39.45
N THR A 289 -18.04 -40.60 38.63
CA THR A 289 -16.87 -41.36 39.11
C THR A 289 -15.78 -40.43 39.66
N LEU A 290 -14.87 -40.97 40.49
CA LEU A 290 -13.72 -40.20 40.98
C LEU A 290 -12.83 -39.74 39.83
N GLY A 291 -12.71 -40.54 38.78
CA GLY A 291 -11.99 -40.25 37.55
C GLY A 291 -12.59 -39.08 36.78
N GLU A 292 -13.91 -39.03 36.61
CA GLU A 292 -14.62 -37.91 35.98
C GLU A 292 -14.39 -36.60 36.75
N VAL A 293 -14.54 -36.65 38.08
CA VAL A 293 -14.34 -35.50 38.99
C VAL A 293 -12.87 -35.04 39.00
N SER A 294 -11.92 -35.97 38.85
CA SER A 294 -10.48 -35.65 38.78
C SER A 294 -10.05 -35.11 37.41
N ALA A 295 -10.67 -35.58 36.32
CA ALA A 295 -10.36 -35.16 34.95
C ALA A 295 -10.99 -33.80 34.59
N ALA A 296 -12.16 -33.47 35.14
CA ALA A 296 -12.88 -32.25 34.78
C ALA A 296 -12.11 -30.93 35.06
N PRO A 297 -11.45 -30.72 36.22
CA PRO A 297 -10.63 -29.52 36.45
C PRO A 297 -9.45 -29.40 35.48
N LEU A 298 -8.83 -30.53 35.12
CA LEU A 298 -7.72 -30.56 34.16
C LEU A 298 -8.20 -30.25 32.74
N MET A 299 -9.40 -30.72 32.38
CA MET A 299 -10.04 -30.38 31.12
C MET A 299 -10.37 -28.90 31.03
N PHE A 300 -10.90 -28.33 32.11
CA PHE A 300 -11.19 -26.92 32.20
C PHE A 300 -9.91 -26.06 32.11
N HIS A 301 -8.83 -26.48 32.76
CA HIS A 301 -7.53 -25.80 32.66
C HIS A 301 -6.98 -25.74 31.22
N ARG A 302 -7.30 -26.73 30.36
CA ARG A 302 -6.90 -26.70 28.93
C ARG A 302 -7.51 -25.53 28.15
N LEU A 303 -8.55 -24.89 28.68
CA LEU A 303 -9.16 -23.72 28.05
C LEU A 303 -8.37 -22.43 28.28
N PHE A 304 -7.53 -22.34 29.32
CA PHE A 304 -6.94 -21.07 29.77
C PHE A 304 -6.00 -20.47 28.71
N THR A 305 -4.99 -21.24 28.31
CA THR A 305 -4.01 -20.81 27.30
C THR A 305 -4.65 -20.45 25.95
N PRO A 306 -5.51 -21.28 25.33
CA PRO A 306 -6.08 -20.94 24.04
C PRO A 306 -7.10 -19.79 24.12
N LEU A 307 -7.86 -19.65 25.21
CA LEU A 307 -8.70 -18.47 25.41
C LEU A 307 -7.85 -17.20 25.48
N GLY A 308 -6.79 -17.20 26.30
CA GLY A 308 -5.84 -16.09 26.37
C GLY A 308 -5.19 -15.78 25.01
N ALA A 309 -4.80 -16.82 24.26
CA ALA A 309 -4.22 -16.66 22.92
C ALA A 309 -5.19 -15.98 21.94
N ILE A 310 -6.47 -16.36 21.94
CA ILE A 310 -7.51 -15.68 21.14
C ILE A 310 -7.59 -14.21 21.56
N MET A 311 -7.65 -13.93 22.86
CA MET A 311 -7.79 -12.58 23.39
C MET A 311 -6.62 -11.67 23.05
N PHE A 312 -5.38 -12.16 23.18
CA PHE A 312 -4.17 -11.36 22.95
C PHE A 312 -3.87 -11.15 21.47
N THR A 313 -4.34 -12.05 20.62
CA THR A 313 -4.06 -12.04 19.18
C THR A 313 -5.20 -11.42 18.36
N PHE A 314 -6.34 -11.14 19.00
CA PHE A 314 -7.54 -10.63 18.35
C PHE A 314 -7.32 -9.30 17.61
N ASP A 315 -6.63 -8.34 18.22
CA ASP A 315 -6.35 -7.04 17.59
C ASP A 315 -5.49 -7.19 16.32
N GLU A 316 -4.50 -8.07 16.35
CA GLU A 316 -3.67 -8.37 15.18
C GLU A 316 -4.52 -9.02 14.06
N ALA A 317 -5.37 -9.99 14.41
CA ALA A 317 -6.28 -10.62 13.46
C ALA A 317 -7.27 -9.61 12.84
N GLN A 318 -7.79 -8.67 13.63
CA GLN A 318 -8.67 -7.60 13.14
C GLN A 318 -7.94 -6.66 12.18
N LYS A 319 -6.71 -6.24 12.51
CA LYS A 319 -5.86 -5.42 11.63
C LYS A 319 -5.59 -6.11 10.30
N SER A 320 -5.25 -7.39 10.34
CA SER A 320 -5.03 -8.19 9.12
C SER A 320 -6.30 -8.33 8.29
N GLY A 321 -7.47 -8.49 8.93
CA GLY A 321 -8.76 -8.46 8.24
C GLY A 321 -9.02 -7.12 7.52
N ALA A 322 -8.70 -5.99 8.17
CA ALA A 322 -8.84 -4.67 7.57
C ALA A 322 -7.87 -4.45 6.40
N SER A 323 -6.60 -4.85 6.53
CA SER A 323 -5.63 -4.80 5.43
C SER A 323 -6.02 -5.73 4.28
N LEU A 324 -6.60 -6.90 4.57
CA LEU A 324 -7.14 -7.81 3.55
C LEU A 324 -8.28 -7.15 2.77
N THR A 325 -9.24 -6.50 3.44
CA THR A 325 -10.33 -5.79 2.74
C THR A 325 -9.81 -4.66 1.86
N ARG A 326 -8.79 -3.95 2.32
CA ARG A 326 -8.14 -2.88 1.55
C ARG A 326 -7.43 -3.43 0.31
N LEU A 327 -6.70 -4.53 0.44
CA LEU A 327 -5.99 -5.17 -0.67
C LEU A 327 -6.94 -5.82 -1.68
N VAL A 328 -7.95 -6.56 -1.22
CA VAL A 328 -8.98 -7.14 -2.11
C VAL A 328 -9.76 -6.04 -2.84
N GLY A 329 -9.92 -4.88 -2.23
CA GLY A 329 -10.51 -3.70 -2.87
C GLY A 329 -9.72 -3.24 -4.10
N VAL A 330 -8.39 -3.19 -4.01
CA VAL A 330 -7.49 -2.86 -5.14
C VAL A 330 -7.61 -3.88 -6.26
N LEU A 331 -7.76 -5.17 -5.94
CA LEU A 331 -7.95 -6.23 -6.94
C LEU A 331 -9.27 -6.11 -7.70
N GLY A 332 -10.26 -5.44 -7.11
CA GLY A 332 -11.58 -5.20 -7.69
C GLY A 332 -11.72 -3.84 -8.37
N GLU A 333 -10.64 -3.07 -8.48
CA GLU A 333 -10.61 -1.88 -9.33
C GLU A 333 -10.64 -2.34 -10.80
N PRO A 334 -11.56 -1.82 -11.62
CA PRO A 334 -11.56 -2.13 -13.03
C PRO A 334 -10.26 -1.62 -13.64
N ALA A 335 -9.46 -2.52 -14.22
CA ALA A 335 -8.46 -2.11 -15.18
C ALA A 335 -9.23 -1.51 -16.38
N GLU A 336 -9.24 -0.19 -16.53
CA GLU A 336 -9.88 0.41 -17.70
C GLU A 336 -9.22 -0.15 -18.97
N GLU A 337 -10.06 -0.57 -19.93
CA GLU A 337 -9.66 -1.18 -21.21
C GLU A 337 -8.72 -0.28 -22.04
N ARG A 338 -8.57 1.01 -21.70
CA ARG A 338 -7.63 1.93 -22.35
C ARG A 338 -6.15 1.61 -22.16
N LEU A 339 -5.79 0.65 -21.32
CA LEU A 339 -4.41 0.16 -21.23
C LEU A 339 -4.13 -1.00 -22.20
N VAL A 340 -5.18 -1.66 -22.71
CA VAL A 340 -5.09 -2.87 -23.54
C VAL A 340 -6.01 -2.72 -24.75
N GLY A 341 -5.66 -1.81 -25.66
CA GLY A 341 -6.22 -1.81 -27.02
C GLY A 341 -5.35 -2.65 -27.96
N ASP A 342 -5.96 -3.25 -28.97
CA ASP A 342 -5.22 -3.76 -30.12
C ASP A 342 -4.49 -2.57 -30.76
N ALA A 343 -3.17 -2.66 -30.82
CA ALA A 343 -2.27 -1.67 -31.42
C ALA A 343 -2.66 -1.40 -32.89
N SER A 344 -3.63 -0.53 -33.12
CA SER A 344 -4.12 -0.18 -34.46
C SER A 344 -3.58 1.15 -34.96
N VAL A 345 -2.84 1.90 -34.13
CA VAL A 345 -1.93 2.91 -34.67
C VAL A 345 -0.71 2.16 -35.19
N ALA A 346 -0.76 1.77 -36.47
CA ALA A 346 0.44 1.46 -37.24
C ALA A 346 1.46 2.56 -36.91
N ARG A 347 2.60 2.17 -36.31
CA ARG A 347 3.63 3.07 -35.75
C ARG A 347 3.63 4.40 -36.49
N ALA A 348 3.16 5.45 -35.81
CA ALA A 348 3.18 6.79 -36.38
C ALA A 348 4.58 7.05 -36.94
N GLU A 349 4.63 7.58 -38.16
CA GLU A 349 5.92 7.88 -38.78
C GLU A 349 6.65 8.92 -37.93
N ALA A 350 7.98 8.89 -37.92
CA ALA A 350 8.80 9.85 -37.19
C ALA A 350 8.82 11.21 -37.92
N VAL A 351 7.64 11.78 -38.13
CA VAL A 351 7.35 13.03 -38.83
C VAL A 351 6.54 13.90 -37.86
N PRO A 352 6.78 15.22 -37.79
CA PRO A 352 5.99 16.08 -36.91
C PRO A 352 4.51 16.10 -37.29
N TYR A 353 3.63 15.99 -36.30
CA TYR A 353 2.19 16.13 -36.46
C TYR A 353 1.68 17.40 -35.78
N ALA A 354 0.67 18.05 -36.37
CA ALA A 354 0.02 19.19 -35.73
C ALA A 354 -0.79 18.76 -34.50
N VAL A 355 -0.88 19.62 -33.50
CA VAL A 355 -1.75 19.43 -32.32
C VAL A 355 -2.93 20.39 -32.44
N THR A 356 -4.15 19.88 -32.33
CA THR A 356 -5.38 20.69 -32.38
C THR A 356 -6.24 20.38 -31.16
N VAL A 357 -6.63 21.42 -30.44
CA VAL A 357 -7.56 21.37 -29.30
C VAL A 357 -8.79 22.19 -29.69
N GLU A 358 -9.97 21.58 -29.62
CA GLU A 358 -11.24 22.19 -30.04
C GLU A 358 -12.26 22.11 -28.92
N GLU A 359 -12.80 23.27 -28.53
CA GLU A 359 -13.89 23.44 -27.54
C GLU A 359 -13.71 22.62 -26.24
N LEU A 360 -12.45 22.50 -25.78
CA LEU A 360 -12.08 21.60 -24.70
C LEU A 360 -12.59 22.12 -23.34
N THR A 361 -13.38 21.29 -22.66
CA THR A 361 -13.82 21.54 -21.28
C THR A 361 -13.48 20.34 -20.40
N PHE A 362 -12.90 20.60 -19.24
CA PHE A 362 -12.47 19.57 -18.30
C PHE A 362 -12.62 20.03 -16.85
N SER A 363 -13.08 19.10 -16.00
CA SER A 363 -13.19 19.25 -14.56
C SER A 363 -12.65 17.98 -13.89
N TYR A 364 -12.00 18.13 -12.74
CA TYR A 364 -11.66 16.97 -11.91
C TYR A 364 -12.93 16.43 -11.21
N PRO A 365 -12.96 15.15 -10.81
CA PRO A 365 -14.16 14.50 -10.24
C PRO A 365 -14.78 15.19 -9.00
N ASP A 366 -14.01 15.99 -8.25
CA ASP A 366 -14.46 16.68 -7.02
C ASP A 366 -14.52 18.20 -7.14
N THR A 367 -14.40 18.75 -8.35
CA THR A 367 -14.52 20.18 -8.60
C THR A 367 -15.89 20.49 -9.20
N GLU A 368 -16.67 21.35 -8.55
CA GLU A 368 -17.96 21.84 -9.09
C GLU A 368 -17.75 22.72 -10.32
N GLU A 369 -16.62 23.42 -10.40
CA GLU A 369 -16.30 24.29 -11.52
C GLU A 369 -15.26 23.68 -12.47
N PRO A 370 -15.43 23.83 -13.80
CA PRO A 370 -14.44 23.38 -14.76
C PRO A 370 -13.13 24.15 -14.64
N VAL A 371 -12.03 23.40 -14.65
CA VAL A 371 -10.65 23.90 -14.65
C VAL A 371 -10.27 24.44 -16.03
N LEU A 372 -10.77 23.82 -17.11
CA LEU A 372 -10.63 24.30 -18.49
C LEU A 372 -12.02 24.52 -19.09
N ARG A 373 -12.20 25.62 -19.83
CA ARG A 373 -13.51 26.06 -20.36
C ARG A 373 -13.40 26.47 -21.83
N ASN A 374 -13.97 25.67 -22.73
CA ASN A 374 -14.01 25.94 -24.18
C ASN A 374 -12.66 26.37 -24.75
N VAL A 375 -11.58 25.67 -24.39
CA VAL A 375 -10.23 25.98 -24.84
C VAL A 375 -10.08 25.56 -26.31
N ASN A 376 -9.60 26.49 -27.12
CA ASN A 376 -9.19 26.24 -28.51
C ASN A 376 -7.70 26.57 -28.64
N LEU A 377 -6.93 25.68 -29.26
CA LEU A 377 -5.49 25.82 -29.40
C LEU A 377 -4.99 25.03 -30.61
N ALA A 378 -4.04 25.58 -31.36
CA ALA A 378 -3.41 24.86 -32.47
C ALA A 378 -1.89 25.06 -32.49
N ILE A 379 -1.16 23.96 -32.59
CA ILE A 379 0.30 23.93 -32.76
C ILE A 379 0.60 23.32 -34.14
N PRO A 380 1.16 24.09 -35.09
CA PRO A 380 1.54 23.56 -36.39
C PRO A 380 2.54 22.40 -36.27
N ALA A 381 2.55 21.51 -37.25
CA ALA A 381 3.52 20.42 -37.31
C ALA A 381 4.96 20.96 -37.29
N GLY A 382 5.75 20.56 -36.29
CA GLY A 382 7.13 20.97 -36.11
C GLY A 382 7.29 22.35 -35.48
N GLY A 383 6.17 23.02 -35.18
CA GLY A 383 6.15 24.29 -34.46
C GLY A 383 6.17 24.11 -32.95
N SER A 384 6.46 25.21 -32.26
CA SER A 384 6.50 25.29 -30.81
C SER A 384 5.49 26.30 -30.26
N LEU A 385 4.87 25.94 -29.14
CA LEU A 385 3.94 26.81 -28.42
C LEU A 385 4.29 26.85 -26.93
N ALA A 386 4.36 28.04 -26.34
CA ALA A 386 4.48 28.23 -24.90
C ALA A 386 3.15 28.60 -24.23
N LEU A 387 2.77 27.86 -23.19
CA LEU A 387 1.65 28.16 -22.30
C LEU A 387 2.13 29.02 -21.13
N VAL A 388 1.59 30.24 -21.01
CA VAL A 388 1.92 31.21 -19.96
C VAL A 388 0.67 31.53 -19.15
N GLY A 389 0.79 31.77 -17.85
CA GLY A 389 -0.35 32.13 -17.00
C GLY A 389 -0.05 31.99 -15.52
N ALA A 390 -0.92 32.53 -14.66
CA ALA A 390 -0.77 32.42 -13.21
C ALA A 390 -0.81 30.96 -12.73
N THR A 391 -0.27 30.70 -11.53
CA THR A 391 -0.45 29.40 -10.86
C THR A 391 -1.95 29.15 -10.68
N GLY A 392 -2.41 27.95 -11.03
CA GLY A 392 -3.85 27.61 -10.99
C GLY A 392 -4.65 28.00 -12.25
N ALA A 393 -4.04 28.62 -13.27
CA ALA A 393 -4.75 28.99 -14.51
C ALA A 393 -5.20 27.79 -15.39
N GLY A 394 -4.76 26.57 -15.07
CA GLY A 394 -5.09 25.34 -15.84
C GLY A 394 -3.98 24.82 -16.77
N LYS A 395 -2.77 25.41 -16.74
CA LYS A 395 -1.67 25.07 -17.67
C LYS A 395 -1.28 23.58 -17.64
N SER A 396 -0.98 23.05 -16.45
CA SER A 396 -0.59 21.64 -16.28
C SER A 396 -1.74 20.69 -16.63
N THR A 397 -3.00 21.10 -16.38
CA THR A 397 -4.18 20.32 -16.80
C THR A 397 -4.30 20.24 -18.32
N LEU A 398 -4.10 21.36 -19.03
CA LEU A 398 -4.12 21.37 -20.50
C LEU A 398 -2.95 20.55 -21.07
N ALA A 399 -1.76 20.70 -20.50
CA ALA A 399 -0.57 19.92 -20.88
C ALA A 399 -0.78 18.42 -20.67
N ALA A 400 -1.37 18.00 -19.54
CA ALA A 400 -1.69 16.61 -19.25
C ALA A 400 -2.68 16.03 -20.29
N LEU A 401 -3.75 16.76 -20.64
CA LEU A 401 -4.71 16.31 -21.66
C LEU A 401 -4.07 16.19 -23.05
N ILE A 402 -3.17 17.13 -23.42
CA ILE A 402 -2.39 17.05 -24.68
C ILE A 402 -1.40 15.88 -24.65
N ALA A 403 -0.89 15.52 -23.48
CA ALA A 403 -0.07 14.33 -23.27
C ALA A 403 -0.87 13.01 -23.23
N GLY A 404 -2.20 13.05 -23.45
CA GLY A 404 -3.07 11.88 -23.39
C GLY A 404 -3.39 11.40 -21.98
N ILE A 405 -3.06 12.20 -20.95
CA ILE A 405 -3.35 11.91 -19.54
C ILE A 405 -4.73 12.48 -19.20
N GLY A 406 -5.73 11.60 -19.22
CA GLY A 406 -7.12 11.94 -18.90
C GLY A 406 -8.02 12.05 -20.13
N THR A 407 -9.30 12.33 -19.91
CA THR A 407 -10.29 12.48 -21.00
C THR A 407 -11.13 13.72 -20.74
N PRO A 408 -11.28 14.61 -21.73
CA PRO A 408 -12.12 15.79 -21.57
C PRO A 408 -13.59 15.43 -21.39
N GLN A 409 -14.34 16.32 -20.74
CA GLN A 409 -15.80 16.21 -20.60
C GLN A 409 -16.51 16.57 -21.92
N SER A 410 -15.97 17.54 -22.65
CA SER A 410 -16.39 17.93 -24.00
C SER A 410 -15.21 18.48 -24.80
N GLY A 411 -15.37 18.51 -26.13
CA GLY A 411 -14.31 18.91 -27.05
C GLY A 411 -13.37 17.76 -27.41
N THR A 412 -12.35 18.04 -28.21
CA THR A 412 -11.40 17.03 -28.68
C THR A 412 -9.95 17.50 -28.59
N VAL A 413 -9.03 16.55 -28.42
CA VAL A 413 -7.59 16.79 -28.52
C VAL A 413 -7.05 15.85 -29.58
N ARG A 414 -6.54 16.42 -30.67
CA ARG A 414 -6.07 15.67 -31.83
C ARG A 414 -4.57 15.86 -32.04
N ILE A 415 -3.89 14.78 -32.37
CA ILE A 415 -2.54 14.79 -32.93
C ILE A 415 -2.66 14.31 -34.38
N GLY A 416 -2.41 15.18 -35.35
CA GLY A 416 -2.65 14.89 -36.75
C GLY A 416 -4.11 14.50 -37.00
N SER A 417 -4.34 13.27 -37.48
CA SER A 417 -5.69 12.73 -37.71
C SER A 417 -6.28 11.99 -36.50
N TRP A 418 -5.49 11.69 -35.47
CA TRP A 418 -5.90 10.85 -34.34
C TRP A 418 -6.47 11.69 -33.20
N ASP A 419 -7.64 11.30 -32.68
CA ASP A 419 -8.22 11.86 -31.46
C ASP A 419 -7.75 11.05 -30.25
N LEU A 420 -7.10 11.71 -29.29
CA LEU A 420 -6.53 11.07 -28.10
C LEU A 420 -7.58 10.38 -27.24
N ALA A 421 -8.83 10.87 -27.22
CA ALA A 421 -9.89 10.25 -26.43
C ALA A 421 -10.27 8.84 -26.93
N GLY A 422 -9.99 8.54 -28.21
CA GLY A 422 -10.25 7.24 -28.82
C GLY A 422 -9.05 6.28 -28.82
N LEU A 423 -7.90 6.69 -28.29
CA LEU A 423 -6.69 5.87 -28.24
C LEU A 423 -6.50 5.18 -26.89
N ASP A 424 -5.81 4.05 -26.91
CA ASP A 424 -5.24 3.46 -25.71
C ASP A 424 -3.97 4.22 -25.28
N GLU A 425 -3.52 4.01 -24.04
CA GLU A 425 -2.39 4.76 -23.47
C GLU A 425 -1.06 4.43 -24.18
N ALA A 426 -0.92 3.22 -24.72
CA ALA A 426 0.26 2.82 -25.48
C ALA A 426 0.35 3.57 -26.82
N ALA A 427 -0.75 3.69 -27.55
CA ALA A 427 -0.87 4.44 -28.78
C ALA A 427 -0.71 5.94 -28.53
N ALA A 428 -1.33 6.48 -27.49
CA ALA A 428 -1.14 7.88 -27.09
C ALA A 428 0.35 8.18 -26.80
N ARG A 429 1.03 7.34 -26.00
CA ARG A 429 2.47 7.48 -25.71
C ARG A 429 3.37 7.35 -26.96
N SER A 430 2.91 6.64 -27.99
CA SER A 430 3.64 6.59 -29.27
C SER A 430 3.58 7.92 -30.05
N LEU A 431 2.52 8.71 -29.83
CA LEU A 431 2.30 10.00 -30.50
C LEU A 431 2.84 11.18 -29.68
N VAL A 432 2.77 11.12 -28.36
CA VAL A 432 3.18 12.20 -27.47
C VAL A 432 4.05 11.70 -26.33
N SER A 433 5.16 12.38 -26.09
CA SER A 433 5.99 12.20 -24.91
C SER A 433 5.86 13.40 -23.99
N ILE A 434 5.77 13.15 -22.68
CA ILE A 434 5.75 14.17 -21.64
C ILE A 434 7.03 14.10 -20.81
N LEU A 435 7.65 15.26 -20.57
CA LEU A 435 8.70 15.43 -19.58
C LEU A 435 8.14 16.32 -18.47
N THR A 436 8.07 15.77 -17.26
CA THR A 436 7.59 16.49 -16.07
C THR A 436 8.74 16.91 -15.18
N GLN A 437 8.50 17.88 -14.29
CA GLN A 437 9.47 18.36 -13.30
C GLN A 437 10.08 17.24 -12.42
N GLU A 438 9.32 16.20 -12.10
CA GLU A 438 9.80 15.05 -11.34
C GLU A 438 10.37 13.99 -12.28
N THR A 439 11.70 14.00 -12.47
CA THR A 439 12.42 13.00 -13.25
C THR A 439 13.00 11.92 -12.34
N HIS A 440 12.83 10.65 -12.72
CA HIS A 440 13.33 9.50 -11.97
C HIS A 440 14.38 8.74 -12.79
N VAL A 441 15.47 8.36 -12.12
CA VAL A 441 16.50 7.45 -12.63
C VAL A 441 16.43 6.18 -11.79
N PHE A 442 16.15 5.06 -12.44
CA PHE A 442 16.04 3.76 -11.80
C PHE A 442 17.41 3.22 -11.41
N SER A 443 17.46 2.47 -10.31
CA SER A 443 18.70 1.83 -9.87
C SER A 443 19.12 0.70 -10.82
N GLY A 444 20.35 0.77 -11.31
CA GLY A 444 20.91 -0.22 -12.24
C GLY A 444 21.87 0.41 -13.24
N PRO A 445 22.34 -0.36 -14.24
CA PRO A 445 23.15 0.18 -15.33
C PRO A 445 22.44 1.36 -16.02
N LEU A 446 23.17 2.46 -16.29
CA LEU A 446 22.61 3.62 -17.00
C LEU A 446 21.99 3.21 -18.36
N ALA A 447 22.58 2.24 -19.04
CA ALA A 447 22.08 1.67 -20.29
C ALA A 447 20.65 1.13 -20.14
N ASP A 448 20.33 0.49 -19.02
CA ASP A 448 19.03 -0.13 -18.77
C ASP A 448 17.96 0.94 -18.52
N ASP A 449 18.31 2.04 -17.83
CA ASP A 449 17.41 3.18 -17.65
C ASP A 449 17.08 3.86 -18.99
N LEU A 450 18.06 4.07 -19.87
CA LEU A 450 17.84 4.65 -21.19
C LEU A 450 16.99 3.74 -22.09
N ARG A 451 17.18 2.41 -22.00
CA ARG A 451 16.39 1.42 -22.74
C ARG A 451 14.93 1.35 -22.31
N LEU A 452 14.54 1.96 -21.20
CA LEU A 452 13.12 2.12 -20.86
C LEU A 452 12.34 2.85 -21.97
N ALA A 453 12.97 3.81 -22.64
CA ALA A 453 12.37 4.55 -23.75
C ALA A 453 12.52 3.85 -25.11
N ALA A 454 13.58 3.06 -25.29
CA ALA A 454 13.87 2.33 -26.51
C ALA A 454 14.53 0.96 -26.20
N PRO A 455 13.74 -0.10 -25.96
CA PRO A 455 14.25 -1.38 -25.47
C PRO A 455 15.30 -2.03 -26.38
N GLU A 456 15.15 -1.85 -27.69
CA GLU A 456 16.01 -2.44 -28.73
C GLU A 456 17.19 -1.54 -29.13
N ALA A 457 17.42 -0.42 -28.41
CA ALA A 457 18.49 0.51 -28.76
C ALA A 457 19.88 -0.08 -28.48
N SER A 458 20.78 0.02 -29.47
CA SER A 458 22.19 -0.36 -29.32
C SER A 458 22.94 0.66 -28.45
N ASP A 459 24.06 0.26 -27.85
CA ASP A 459 24.86 1.16 -27.01
C ASP A 459 25.33 2.41 -27.78
N GLU A 460 25.58 2.29 -29.09
CA GLU A 460 25.90 3.43 -29.96
C GLU A 460 24.74 4.41 -30.07
N GLN A 461 23.51 3.92 -30.20
CA GLN A 461 22.31 4.75 -30.25
C GLN A 461 22.04 5.43 -28.90
N LEU A 462 22.29 4.72 -27.79
CA LEU A 462 22.21 5.27 -26.44
C LEU A 462 23.22 6.40 -26.25
N MET A 463 24.47 6.19 -26.70
CA MET A 463 25.51 7.22 -26.62
C MET A 463 25.25 8.41 -27.53
N GLU A 464 24.64 8.21 -28.70
CA GLU A 464 24.21 9.30 -29.59
C GLU A 464 23.12 10.17 -28.93
N ALA A 465 22.15 9.54 -28.25
CA ALA A 465 21.13 10.27 -27.52
C ALA A 465 21.74 11.08 -26.36
N LEU A 466 22.71 10.51 -25.64
CA LEU A 466 23.46 11.22 -24.60
C LEU A 466 24.27 12.40 -25.17
N ARG A 467 24.93 12.23 -26.32
CA ARG A 467 25.64 13.30 -27.03
C ARG A 467 24.71 14.43 -27.45
N THR A 468 23.50 14.10 -27.92
CA THR A 468 22.48 15.09 -28.33
C THR A 468 22.11 16.04 -27.19
N VAL A 469 22.12 15.54 -25.95
CA VAL A 469 21.75 16.32 -24.75
C VAL A 469 22.97 16.79 -23.94
N GLY A 470 24.18 16.62 -24.46
CA GLY A 470 25.43 17.04 -23.82
C GLY A 470 25.84 16.23 -22.59
N ALA A 471 25.37 14.97 -22.47
CA ALA A 471 25.65 14.11 -21.32
C ALA A 471 26.85 13.18 -21.51
N ASP A 472 27.39 13.07 -22.72
CA ASP A 472 28.49 12.19 -23.07
C ASP A 472 29.75 12.41 -22.21
N GLY A 473 30.11 13.68 -21.98
CA GLY A 473 31.33 14.01 -21.25
C GLY A 473 31.38 13.44 -19.83
N TRP A 474 30.27 13.47 -19.08
CA TRP A 474 30.25 12.90 -17.73
C TRP A 474 29.97 11.39 -17.73
N VAL A 475 29.26 10.87 -18.72
CA VAL A 475 29.03 9.41 -18.84
C VAL A 475 30.33 8.68 -19.13
N GLU A 476 31.20 9.23 -19.98
CA GLU A 476 32.53 8.66 -20.26
C GLU A 476 33.45 8.62 -19.03
N LEU A 477 33.23 9.53 -18.06
CA LEU A 477 33.98 9.57 -16.80
C LEU A 477 33.49 8.56 -15.77
N LEU A 478 32.32 7.93 -15.98
CA LEU A 478 31.83 6.92 -15.07
C LEU A 478 32.66 5.63 -15.14
N PRO A 479 32.98 4.99 -14.01
CA PRO A 479 33.57 3.66 -14.00
C PRO A 479 32.61 2.64 -14.65
N GLY A 480 32.92 2.23 -15.88
CA GLY A 480 32.07 1.35 -16.69
C GLY A 480 31.15 2.08 -17.69
N GLY A 481 31.26 3.41 -17.80
CA GLY A 481 30.53 4.22 -18.77
C GLY A 481 29.03 3.98 -18.73
N LEU A 482 28.46 3.57 -19.86
CA LEU A 482 27.05 3.25 -20.02
C LEU A 482 26.57 2.12 -19.09
N HIS A 483 27.44 1.20 -18.69
CA HIS A 483 27.08 0.08 -17.82
C HIS A 483 27.34 0.36 -16.33
N ALA A 484 27.78 1.58 -16.00
CA ALA A 484 27.94 1.99 -14.62
C ALA A 484 26.59 1.94 -13.88
N PRO A 485 26.54 1.39 -12.66
CA PRO A 485 25.32 1.41 -11.85
C PRO A 485 25.05 2.86 -11.38
N VAL A 486 23.87 3.38 -11.71
CA VAL A 486 23.34 4.68 -11.27
C VAL A 486 22.14 4.49 -10.36
N GLY A 487 21.68 5.56 -9.70
CA GLY A 487 20.48 5.56 -8.87
C GLY A 487 20.73 5.13 -7.41
N GLU A 488 19.72 4.59 -6.74
CA GLU A 488 19.80 4.20 -5.33
C GLU A 488 20.76 3.00 -5.17
N GLY A 489 21.90 3.22 -4.51
CA GLY A 489 22.95 2.21 -4.30
C GLY A 489 24.06 2.20 -5.37
N GLY A 490 23.93 3.02 -6.42
CA GLY A 490 24.96 3.26 -7.44
C GLY A 490 25.58 4.66 -7.34
N GLU A 491 26.11 5.16 -8.46
CA GLU A 491 26.58 6.54 -8.58
C GLU A 491 25.40 7.51 -8.39
N ARG A 492 25.59 8.50 -7.52
CA ARG A 492 24.57 9.54 -7.28
C ARG A 492 24.68 10.62 -8.35
N LEU A 493 23.64 10.71 -9.17
CA LEU A 493 23.50 11.77 -10.17
C LEU A 493 22.96 13.04 -9.49
N ASP A 494 23.54 14.19 -9.84
CA ASP A 494 22.99 15.49 -9.49
C ASP A 494 21.75 15.81 -10.36
N VAL A 495 21.05 16.88 -10.02
CA VAL A 495 19.80 17.28 -10.67
C VAL A 495 19.98 17.50 -12.18
N THR A 496 21.10 18.07 -12.60
CA THR A 496 21.39 18.35 -14.01
C THR A 496 21.58 17.05 -14.79
N LYS A 497 22.34 16.09 -14.26
CA LYS A 497 22.54 14.78 -14.87
C LYS A 497 21.25 13.98 -14.95
N VAL A 498 20.43 14.01 -13.89
CA VAL A 498 19.10 13.37 -13.89
C VAL A 498 18.21 13.93 -15.01
N ALA A 499 18.21 15.26 -15.19
CA ALA A 499 17.45 15.91 -16.26
C ALA A 499 17.99 15.53 -17.66
N GLN A 500 19.31 15.51 -17.84
CA GLN A 500 19.93 15.06 -19.09
C GLN A 500 19.58 13.61 -19.44
N VAL A 501 19.58 12.68 -18.47
CA VAL A 501 19.15 11.29 -18.70
C VAL A 501 17.68 11.24 -19.14
N ALA A 502 16.81 12.05 -18.53
CA ALA A 502 15.41 12.13 -18.93
C ALA A 502 15.24 12.70 -20.35
N LEU A 503 16.03 13.72 -20.73
CA LEU A 503 16.05 14.26 -22.09
C LEU A 503 16.61 13.25 -23.11
N ALA A 504 17.63 12.46 -22.75
CA ALA A 504 18.13 11.40 -23.61
C ALA A 504 17.05 10.33 -23.87
N ARG A 505 16.28 9.94 -22.84
CA ARG A 505 15.10 9.06 -23.01
C ARG A 505 14.06 9.68 -23.95
N LEU A 506 13.83 10.99 -23.83
CA LEU A 506 12.94 11.71 -24.72
C LEU A 506 13.44 11.70 -26.19
N VAL A 507 14.75 11.81 -26.43
CA VAL A 507 15.36 11.67 -27.77
C VAL A 507 15.17 10.25 -28.31
N LEU A 508 15.37 9.23 -27.46
CA LEU A 508 15.22 7.82 -27.84
C LEU A 508 13.78 7.41 -28.18
N SER A 509 12.80 7.98 -27.48
CA SER A 509 11.37 7.67 -27.66
C SER A 509 10.82 8.02 -29.06
N ARG A 510 11.43 9.01 -29.74
CA ARG A 510 11.04 9.51 -31.07
C ARG A 510 9.55 9.88 -31.24
N SER A 511 8.83 10.18 -30.16
CA SER A 511 7.45 10.66 -30.26
C SER A 511 7.40 11.96 -31.07
N PRO A 512 6.43 12.13 -32.00
CA PRO A 512 6.35 13.29 -32.87
C PRO A 512 5.89 14.57 -32.16
N VAL A 513 5.21 14.44 -31.02
CA VAL A 513 4.80 15.55 -30.14
C VAL A 513 5.50 15.44 -28.80
N VAL A 514 5.93 16.59 -28.26
CA VAL A 514 6.58 16.70 -26.96
C VAL A 514 5.85 17.71 -26.09
N VAL A 515 5.57 17.33 -24.84
CA VAL A 515 5.05 18.22 -23.81
C VAL A 515 6.10 18.36 -22.71
N LEU A 516 6.53 19.59 -22.44
CA LEU A 516 7.52 19.91 -21.41
C LEU A 516 6.86 20.71 -20.29
N ASP A 517 6.75 20.10 -19.11
CA ASP A 517 6.25 20.73 -17.88
C ASP A 517 7.43 21.00 -16.92
N GLU A 518 8.31 21.91 -17.34
CA GLU A 518 9.67 22.04 -16.79
C GLU A 518 9.85 23.33 -15.99
N SER A 519 10.50 23.21 -14.81
CA SER A 519 11.03 24.30 -14.00
C SER A 519 12.54 24.12 -13.73
N THR A 520 13.34 23.84 -14.74
CA THR A 520 14.74 23.53 -14.47
C THR A 520 15.58 24.79 -14.26
N ALA A 521 15.97 24.97 -12.98
CA ALA A 521 17.29 25.43 -12.55
C ALA A 521 17.49 26.83 -11.90
N GLU A 522 16.55 27.51 -11.23
CA GLU A 522 16.73 28.94 -10.79
C GLU A 522 17.42 29.88 -11.85
N ALA A 523 17.42 31.19 -11.68
CA ALA A 523 18.26 32.03 -12.54
C ALA A 523 19.67 32.01 -11.92
N GLY A 524 20.69 31.50 -12.63
CA GLY A 524 22.09 31.57 -12.20
C GLY A 524 22.70 30.32 -11.56
N SER A 525 22.03 29.16 -11.57
CA SER A 525 22.66 27.89 -11.18
C SER A 525 23.70 27.43 -12.21
N GLU A 526 24.80 26.85 -11.73
CA GLU A 526 25.78 26.15 -12.55
C GLU A 526 25.06 25.05 -13.36
N GLY A 527 25.17 25.08 -14.69
CA GLY A 527 24.53 24.12 -15.61
C GLY A 527 23.18 24.52 -16.25
N ALA A 528 22.55 25.65 -15.88
CA ALA A 528 21.24 26.05 -16.43
C ALA A 528 21.26 26.24 -17.97
N ALA A 529 22.30 26.91 -18.50
CA ALA A 529 22.45 27.13 -19.93
C ALA A 529 22.81 25.86 -20.72
N GLU A 530 23.37 24.85 -20.05
CA GLU A 530 23.62 23.54 -20.65
C GLU A 530 22.31 22.78 -20.80
N LEU A 531 21.47 22.81 -19.76
CA LEU A 531 20.19 22.14 -19.78
C LEU A 531 19.20 22.78 -20.76
N GLU A 532 19.21 24.11 -20.91
CA GLU A 532 18.41 24.80 -21.92
C GLU A 532 18.79 24.37 -23.35
N ARG A 533 20.10 24.24 -23.62
CA ARG A 533 20.58 23.69 -24.91
C ARG A 533 20.15 22.25 -25.11
N ALA A 534 20.22 21.43 -24.05
CA ALA A 534 19.78 20.03 -24.09
C ALA A 534 18.28 19.90 -24.38
N VAL A 535 17.44 20.76 -23.79
CA VAL A 535 15.98 20.82 -24.05
C VAL A 535 15.70 21.17 -25.51
N LEU A 536 16.34 22.22 -26.03
CA LEU A 536 16.18 22.64 -27.43
C LEU A 536 16.65 21.54 -28.40
N ALA A 537 17.81 20.94 -28.13
CA ALA A 537 18.37 19.86 -28.94
C ALA A 537 17.46 18.62 -28.94
N ALA A 538 16.91 18.27 -27.77
CA ALA A 538 15.95 17.19 -27.69
C ALA A 538 14.71 17.50 -28.55
N CYS A 539 14.14 18.69 -28.45
CA CYS A 539 12.88 19.05 -29.13
C CYS A 539 12.99 19.32 -30.64
N ALA A 540 14.22 19.41 -31.18
CA ALA A 540 14.45 19.73 -32.58
C ALA A 540 13.68 18.80 -33.53
N GLY A 541 12.98 19.40 -34.50
CA GLY A 541 12.21 18.67 -35.52
C GLY A 541 10.87 18.09 -35.05
N ARG A 542 10.40 18.44 -33.84
CA ARG A 542 9.17 17.90 -33.24
C ARG A 542 8.20 19.02 -32.86
N THR A 543 6.91 18.71 -32.89
CA THR A 543 5.88 19.64 -32.41
C THR A 543 5.97 19.71 -30.89
N THR A 544 6.15 20.91 -30.33
CA THR A 544 6.51 21.05 -28.91
C THR A 544 5.57 22.00 -28.17
N LEU A 545 5.07 21.56 -27.02
CA LEU A 545 4.34 22.37 -26.05
C LEU A 545 5.21 22.63 -24.83
N PHE A 546 5.48 23.89 -24.53
CA PHE A 546 6.20 24.31 -23.33
C PHE A 546 5.21 24.86 -22.30
N VAL A 547 5.16 24.30 -21.10
CA VAL A 547 4.51 24.97 -19.96
C VAL A 547 5.52 25.95 -19.38
N ALA A 548 5.44 27.21 -19.80
CA ALA A 548 6.45 28.20 -19.46
C ALA A 548 6.27 28.71 -18.03
N HIS A 549 7.20 28.32 -17.16
CA HIS A 549 7.41 28.95 -15.84
C HIS A 549 8.42 30.10 -15.91
N ARG A 550 9.15 30.22 -17.03
CA ARG A 550 10.06 31.33 -17.34
C ARG A 550 9.64 32.01 -18.63
N LEU A 551 9.66 33.33 -18.60
CA LEU A 551 9.28 34.10 -19.78
C LEU A 551 10.34 34.07 -20.88
N THR A 552 11.60 33.73 -20.57
CA THR A 552 12.66 33.50 -21.57
C THR A 552 12.35 32.29 -22.46
N GLN A 553 11.85 31.20 -21.87
CA GLN A 553 11.39 30.02 -22.61
C GLN A 553 10.15 30.35 -23.44
N ALA A 554 9.22 31.14 -22.90
CA ALA A 554 8.06 31.58 -23.65
C ALA A 554 8.47 32.42 -24.88
N MET A 555 9.47 33.30 -24.73
CA MET A 555 10.01 34.12 -25.82
C MET A 555 10.69 33.28 -26.91
N ALA A 556 11.26 32.12 -26.58
CA ALA A 556 11.93 31.26 -27.55
C ALA A 556 10.98 30.38 -28.37
N ALA A 557 9.70 30.28 -27.98
CA ALA A 557 8.69 29.53 -28.73
C ALA A 557 8.16 30.34 -29.92
N ASP A 558 7.77 29.64 -30.98
CA ASP A 558 7.22 30.27 -32.20
C ASP A 558 5.93 31.04 -31.90
N ARG A 559 5.13 30.53 -30.95
CA ARG A 559 3.90 31.16 -30.49
C ARG A 559 3.73 31.01 -28.99
N ILE A 560 2.95 31.90 -28.40
CA ILE A 560 2.63 31.93 -26.97
C ILE A 560 1.11 31.96 -26.82
N ALA A 561 0.58 31.12 -25.93
CA ALA A 561 -0.82 31.14 -25.50
C ALA A 561 -0.89 31.50 -24.01
N VAL A 562 -1.58 32.59 -23.69
CA VAL A 562 -1.80 33.02 -22.31
C VAL A 562 -3.09 32.41 -21.79
N LEU A 563 -2.97 31.63 -20.72
CA LEU A 563 -4.08 30.99 -20.04
C LEU A 563 -4.45 31.78 -18.77
N ASP A 564 -5.73 32.11 -18.63
CA ASP A 564 -6.29 32.75 -17.44
C ASP A 564 -7.65 32.11 -17.11
N ALA A 565 -7.85 31.76 -15.83
CA ALA A 565 -9.06 31.11 -15.33
C ALA A 565 -9.61 29.99 -16.24
N GLY A 566 -8.73 29.13 -16.78
CA GLY A 566 -9.11 28.00 -17.62
C GLY A 566 -9.44 28.33 -19.07
N ARG A 567 -9.11 29.53 -19.56
CA ARG A 567 -9.35 29.98 -20.95
C ARG A 567 -8.09 30.54 -21.57
N VAL A 568 -7.92 30.37 -22.88
CA VAL A 568 -6.89 31.08 -23.65
C VAL A 568 -7.40 32.50 -23.88
N VAL A 569 -6.69 33.49 -23.34
CA VAL A 569 -7.09 34.91 -23.38
C VAL A 569 -6.30 35.72 -24.41
N GLU A 570 -5.06 35.32 -24.71
CA GLU A 570 -4.17 35.95 -25.69
C GLU A 570 -3.36 34.86 -26.40
N GLU A 571 -3.12 35.03 -27.70
CA GLU A 571 -2.32 34.11 -28.51
C GLU A 571 -1.57 34.89 -29.60
N GLY A 572 -0.27 34.68 -29.76
CA GLY A 572 0.56 35.42 -30.72
C GLY A 572 2.06 35.17 -30.54
N THR A 573 2.90 35.86 -31.32
CA THR A 573 4.35 35.87 -31.07
C THR A 573 4.70 36.75 -29.85
N HIS A 574 5.93 36.65 -29.36
CA HIS A 574 6.43 37.51 -28.29
C HIS A 574 6.22 39.00 -28.60
N GLU A 575 6.63 39.45 -29.79
CA GLU A 575 6.56 40.84 -30.20
C GLU A 575 5.11 41.32 -30.30
N GLU A 576 4.23 40.50 -30.88
CA GLU A 576 2.80 40.79 -31.00
C GLU A 576 2.16 40.98 -29.62
N LEU A 577 2.39 40.05 -28.71
CA LEU A 577 1.80 40.07 -27.37
C LEU A 577 2.35 41.20 -26.48
N VAL A 578 3.63 41.56 -26.64
CA VAL A 578 4.21 42.73 -25.97
C VAL A 578 3.60 44.02 -26.51
N ALA A 579 3.44 44.14 -27.83
CA ALA A 579 2.85 45.30 -28.49
C ALA A 579 1.35 45.47 -28.17
N LEU A 580 0.62 44.36 -28.01
CA LEU A 580 -0.79 44.32 -27.57
C LEU A 580 -0.99 44.96 -26.18
N GLY A 581 0.05 45.01 -25.33
CA GLY A 581 -0.03 45.63 -24.00
C GLY A 581 -0.90 44.87 -23.00
N GLY A 582 -1.25 43.62 -23.31
CA GLY A 582 -2.15 42.75 -22.55
C GLY A 582 -1.53 42.12 -21.29
N MET A 583 -2.08 40.97 -20.88
CA MET A 583 -1.64 40.17 -19.73
C MET A 583 -0.21 39.68 -19.91
N TYR A 584 0.16 39.19 -21.10
CA TYR A 584 1.54 38.79 -21.37
C TYR A 584 2.52 39.96 -21.18
N ALA A 585 2.23 41.13 -21.74
CA ALA A 585 3.07 42.32 -21.63
C ALA A 585 3.24 42.80 -20.17
N ARG A 586 2.25 42.58 -19.30
CA ARG A 586 2.36 42.87 -17.85
C ARG A 586 3.29 41.89 -17.15
N LEU A 587 3.14 40.59 -17.42
CA LEU A 587 4.04 39.55 -16.89
C LEU A 587 5.48 39.79 -17.34
N TRP A 588 5.68 40.15 -18.62
CA TRP A 588 6.99 40.45 -19.19
C TRP A 588 7.67 41.66 -18.55
N ARG A 589 6.94 42.77 -18.36
CA ARG A 589 7.47 43.97 -17.70
C ARG A 589 7.89 43.69 -16.26
N ALA A 590 7.02 43.03 -15.48
CA ALA A 590 7.31 42.68 -14.10
C ALA A 590 8.57 41.79 -13.98
N TRP A 591 8.75 40.85 -14.90
CA TRP A 591 9.94 40.01 -14.94
C TRP A 591 11.22 40.80 -15.29
N ARG A 592 11.17 41.67 -16.31
CA ARG A 592 12.31 42.52 -16.71
C ARG A 592 12.75 43.52 -15.63
N GLU A 593 11.84 43.97 -14.78
CA GLU A 593 12.13 44.93 -13.70
C GLU A 593 12.69 44.24 -12.44
N GLY A 594 12.43 42.94 -12.26
CA GLY A 594 12.90 42.14 -11.13
C GLY A 594 14.15 41.29 -11.41
N SER A 595 14.58 41.19 -12.66
CA SER A 595 15.85 40.59 -13.11
C SER A 595 16.94 41.65 -13.16
#